data_AF-A0A846LNL7-F1
#
_entry.id   AF-A0A846LNL7-F1
#
_cell.length_a   1.000
_cell.length_b   1.000
_cell.length_c   1.000
_cell.angle_alpha   90.00
_cell.angle_beta   90.00
_cell.angle_gamma   90.00
#
_symmetry.space_group_name_H-M   'P 1'
#
loop_
_entity.id
_entity.type
_entity.pdbx_description
1 polymer ?
#
loop_
_entity_poly.entity_id
_entity_poly.type
_entity_poly.pdbx_seq_one_letter_code
_entity_poly.pdbx_strand_id
1 'polypeptide(L)'
;MSDTVGQVGQISVYPVKSLAGRVVPAAEVSDAGLRGDRAWSVVEAGSGERVTVKITPRMREVVPTGDTEADTITLTEVLGRPVRLIASSGGPQVDAAAVHLVSRTAIDRAAAGDVPEGCSADDPRANLLLHLSGGQDERSWVGRRVRIGTAELDVVRTPKHCLGVYAEVRTPGLVAEGDPVLLLD
;
A
#
# COMPACT_ATOMS: atom_id res chain seq x y z
N MET A 1 -27.10 3.56 -6.26
CA MET A 1 -26.99 4.67 -5.28
C MET A 1 -25.56 4.63 -4.72
N SER A 2 -25.12 5.68 -4.01
CA SER A 2 -23.78 5.71 -3.42
C SER A 2 -23.89 6.08 -1.96
N ASP A 3 -23.47 5.17 -1.08
CA ASP A 3 -23.52 5.38 0.36
C ASP A 3 -22.17 5.84 0.87
N THR A 4 -22.15 6.91 1.66
CA THR A 4 -20.91 7.30 2.35
C THR A 4 -20.67 6.34 3.50
N VAL A 5 -19.58 5.58 3.42
CA VAL A 5 -19.22 4.52 4.38
C VAL A 5 -18.05 4.92 5.28
N GLY A 6 -17.43 6.06 5.03
CA GLY A 6 -16.34 6.59 5.84
C GLY A 6 -15.57 7.70 5.14
N GLN A 7 -14.32 7.90 5.55
CA GLN A 7 -13.39 8.85 4.95
C GLN A 7 -11.94 8.32 4.98
N VAL A 8 -11.06 8.91 4.17
CA VAL A 8 -9.63 8.64 4.19
C VAL A 8 -9.02 9.23 5.47
N GLY A 9 -8.38 8.38 6.26
CA GLY A 9 -7.65 8.79 7.48
C GLY A 9 -6.17 9.03 7.25
N GLN A 10 -5.54 8.26 6.35
CA GLN A 10 -4.12 8.44 6.00
C GLN A 10 -3.84 7.87 4.61
N ILE A 11 -2.89 8.48 3.90
CA ILE A 11 -2.36 7.98 2.64
C ILE A 11 -0.87 7.68 2.80
N SER A 12 -0.47 6.46 2.46
CA SER A 12 0.92 6.01 2.49
C SER A 12 1.39 5.55 1.11
N VAL A 13 2.57 6.03 0.70
CA VAL A 13 3.26 5.61 -0.52
C VAL A 13 4.54 4.89 -0.15
N TYR A 14 4.83 3.76 -0.78
CA TYR A 14 6.01 2.92 -0.54
C TYR A 14 6.89 2.83 -1.78
N PRO A 15 7.78 3.81 -2.06
CA PRO A 15 8.49 3.88 -3.35
C PRO A 15 9.30 2.64 -3.71
N VAL A 16 9.91 2.03 -2.69
CA VAL A 16 10.75 0.84 -2.84
C VAL A 16 10.09 -0.33 -2.12
N LYS A 17 10.06 -1.48 -2.80
CA LYS A 17 9.57 -2.73 -2.22
C LYS A 17 10.31 -3.04 -0.92
N SER A 18 9.55 -3.54 0.05
CA SER A 18 10.05 -3.97 1.37
C SER A 18 10.57 -2.86 2.30
N LEU A 19 10.83 -1.64 1.82
CA LEU A 19 11.23 -0.50 2.66
C LEU A 19 10.04 0.17 3.36
N ALA A 20 10.30 1.10 4.28
CA ALA A 20 9.26 1.91 4.92
C ALA A 20 8.52 2.79 3.90
N GLY A 21 7.32 3.23 4.27
CA GLY A 21 6.51 4.16 3.47
C GLY A 21 6.67 5.60 3.94
N ARG A 22 6.16 6.54 3.14
CA ARG A 22 5.95 7.94 3.51
C ARG A 22 4.47 8.24 3.60
N VAL A 23 4.08 9.02 4.60
CA VAL A 23 2.72 9.58 4.71
C VAL A 23 2.65 10.84 3.87
N VAL A 24 1.59 10.97 3.06
CA VAL A 24 1.34 12.13 2.21
C VAL A 24 -0.08 12.64 2.41
N PRO A 25 -0.33 13.96 2.29
CA PRO A 25 -1.68 14.52 2.46
C PRO A 25 -2.60 14.23 1.26
N ALA A 26 -2.01 13.95 0.09
CA ALA A 26 -2.72 13.58 -1.13
C ALA A 26 -1.83 12.72 -2.04
N ALA A 27 -2.45 11.90 -2.88
CA ALA A 27 -1.79 11.08 -3.88
C ALA A 27 -2.59 11.01 -5.19
N GLU A 28 -1.85 10.94 -6.30
CA GLU A 28 -2.40 10.62 -7.61
C GLU A 28 -2.54 9.10 -7.75
N VAL A 29 -3.72 8.64 -8.14
CA VAL A 29 -4.02 7.25 -8.49
C VAL A 29 -4.00 7.14 -10.02
N SER A 30 -3.02 6.40 -10.54
CA SER A 30 -2.88 6.03 -11.95
C SER A 30 -3.51 4.66 -12.22
N ASP A 31 -3.53 4.22 -13.48
CA ASP A 31 -4.02 2.86 -13.84
C ASP A 31 -3.26 1.73 -13.11
N ALA A 32 -2.02 1.97 -12.70
CA ALA A 32 -1.19 0.99 -11.99
C ALA A 32 -1.28 1.11 -10.45
N GLY A 33 -2.13 2.00 -9.91
CA GLY A 33 -2.20 2.31 -8.48
C GLY A 33 -1.67 3.70 -8.13
N LEU A 34 -1.32 3.91 -6.86
CA LEU A 34 -0.77 5.19 -6.40
C LEU A 34 0.56 5.50 -7.11
N ARG A 35 0.69 6.71 -7.63
CA ARG A 35 1.87 7.15 -8.35
C ARG A 35 3.11 7.09 -7.48
N GLY A 36 4.15 6.41 -7.99
CA GLY A 36 5.40 6.20 -7.29
C GLY A 36 5.34 5.12 -6.21
N ASP A 37 4.22 4.41 -6.05
CA ASP A 37 4.12 3.30 -5.11
C ASP A 37 4.74 2.02 -5.68
N ARG A 38 5.58 1.36 -4.87
CA ARG A 38 6.25 0.07 -5.14
C ARG A 38 6.97 -0.01 -6.50
N ALA A 39 7.34 1.14 -7.05
CA ALA A 39 7.97 1.29 -8.36
C ALA A 39 9.35 0.64 -8.43
N TRP A 40 10.06 0.53 -7.30
CA TRP A 40 11.45 0.09 -7.27
C TRP A 40 11.66 -1.19 -6.45
N SER A 41 12.66 -1.98 -6.86
CA SER A 41 13.18 -3.13 -6.10
C SER A 41 14.68 -2.95 -5.87
N VAL A 42 15.18 -3.42 -4.72
CA VAL A 42 16.61 -3.38 -4.41
C VAL A 42 17.29 -4.64 -4.95
N VAL A 43 18.39 -4.47 -5.66
CA VAL A 43 19.27 -5.57 -6.10
C VAL A 43 20.73 -5.27 -5.74
N GLU A 44 21.52 -6.32 -5.53
CA GLU A 44 22.96 -6.18 -5.34
C GLU A 44 23.61 -5.68 -6.64
N ALA A 45 24.59 -4.78 -6.52
CA ALA A 45 25.10 -4.06 -7.67
C ALA A 45 25.85 -4.95 -8.67
N GLY A 46 26.68 -5.88 -8.19
CA GLY A 46 27.48 -6.76 -9.03
C GLY A 46 26.66 -7.89 -9.68
N SER A 47 25.98 -8.69 -8.88
CA SER A 47 25.26 -9.89 -9.29
C SER A 47 23.87 -9.61 -9.86
N GLY A 48 23.22 -8.51 -9.44
CA GLY A 48 21.83 -8.23 -9.77
C GLY A 48 20.82 -9.08 -9.01
N GLU A 49 21.26 -9.85 -8.01
CA GLU A 49 20.37 -10.63 -7.16
C GLU A 49 19.47 -9.71 -6.32
N ARG A 50 18.21 -10.12 -6.15
CA ARG A 50 17.23 -9.38 -5.35
C ARG A 50 17.63 -9.37 -3.88
N VAL A 51 17.67 -8.18 -3.30
CA VAL A 51 17.82 -8.00 -1.86
C VAL A 51 16.44 -7.88 -1.23
N THR A 52 16.19 -8.65 -0.18
CA THR A 52 14.89 -8.67 0.50
C THR A 52 15.05 -8.44 1.99
N VAL A 53 14.04 -7.87 2.62
CA VAL A 53 13.99 -7.67 4.09
C VAL A 53 14.03 -8.96 4.91
N LYS A 54 13.76 -10.12 4.29
CA LYS A 54 13.86 -11.44 4.95
C LYS A 54 15.32 -11.80 5.22
N ILE A 55 16.20 -11.48 4.27
CA ILE A 55 17.64 -11.78 4.33
C ILE A 55 18.42 -10.56 4.85
N THR A 56 17.90 -9.35 4.68
CA THR A 56 18.56 -8.10 5.05
C THR A 56 17.60 -7.19 5.82
N PRO A 57 17.36 -7.45 7.12
CA PRO A 57 16.37 -6.72 7.92
C PRO A 57 16.63 -5.21 8.01
N ARG A 58 17.91 -4.80 7.96
CA ARG A 58 18.37 -3.40 8.01
C ARG A 58 17.81 -2.53 6.88
N MET A 59 17.30 -3.13 5.80
CA MET A 59 16.56 -2.37 4.77
C MET A 59 15.38 -1.59 5.35
N ARG A 60 14.78 -2.05 6.46
CA ARG A 60 13.66 -1.34 7.13
C ARG A 60 14.06 -0.01 7.77
N GLU A 61 15.36 0.22 7.99
CA GLU A 61 15.88 1.48 8.54
C GLU A 61 15.81 2.62 7.52
N VAL A 62 15.67 2.30 6.22
CA VAL A 62 15.62 3.29 5.14
C VAL A 62 14.18 3.70 4.85
N VAL A 63 13.92 5.00 4.94
CA VAL A 63 12.69 5.64 4.45
C VAL A 63 12.99 6.26 3.09
N PRO A 64 12.46 5.71 1.98
CA PRO A 64 12.70 6.25 0.65
C PRO A 64 12.10 7.64 0.49
N THR A 65 12.86 8.54 -0.11
CA THR A 65 12.44 9.88 -0.52
C THR A 65 11.61 9.86 -1.81
N GLY A 66 11.81 8.83 -2.64
CA GLY A 66 11.27 8.76 -4.00
C GLY A 66 12.25 9.25 -5.07
N ASP A 67 13.39 9.81 -4.67
CA ASP A 67 14.53 10.08 -5.54
C ASP A 67 15.40 8.83 -5.60
N THR A 68 15.49 8.22 -6.79
CA THR A 68 16.20 6.96 -6.98
C THR A 68 17.69 7.05 -6.68
N GLU A 69 18.32 8.19 -6.93
CA GLU A 69 19.75 8.37 -6.70
C GLU A 69 20.02 8.52 -5.21
N ALA A 70 19.30 9.43 -4.54
CA ALA A 70 19.44 9.63 -3.10
C ALA A 70 19.09 8.37 -2.29
N ASP A 71 18.03 7.65 -2.70
CA ASP A 71 17.62 6.41 -2.06
C ASP A 71 18.64 5.28 -2.27
N THR A 72 19.31 5.23 -3.43
CA THR A 72 20.38 4.25 -3.72
C THR A 72 21.63 4.51 -2.87
N ILE A 73 22.02 5.78 -2.71
CA ILE A 73 23.14 6.18 -1.85
C ILE A 73 22.86 5.76 -0.40
N THR A 74 21.70 6.16 0.13
CA THR A 74 21.29 5.84 1.51
C THR A 74 21.25 4.33 1.74
N LEU A 75 20.71 3.56 0.79
CA LEU A 75 20.69 2.10 0.88
C LEU A 75 22.09 1.50 0.89
N THR A 76 23.00 1.99 0.06
CA THR A 76 24.38 1.50 0.01
C THR A 76 25.10 1.73 1.33
N GLU A 77 24.92 2.91 1.93
CA GLU A 77 25.49 3.28 3.23
C GLU A 77 24.93 2.40 4.36
N VAL A 78 23.60 2.29 4.47
CA VAL A 78 22.97 1.48 5.52
C VAL A 78 23.33 0.01 5.39
N LEU A 79 23.36 -0.53 4.17
CA LEU A 79 23.64 -1.95 3.95
C LEU A 79 25.13 -2.30 3.97
N GLY A 80 26.02 -1.30 3.89
CA GLY A 80 27.48 -1.51 3.87
C GLY A 80 27.99 -2.26 2.65
N ARG A 81 27.19 -2.30 1.57
CA ARG A 81 27.54 -2.94 0.29
C ARG A 81 26.84 -2.26 -0.88
N PRO A 82 27.45 -2.22 -2.08
CA PRO A 82 26.83 -1.64 -3.26
C PRO A 82 25.48 -2.29 -3.62
N VAL A 83 24.46 -1.47 -3.80
CA VAL A 83 23.15 -1.89 -4.31
C VAL A 83 22.64 -0.92 -5.37
N ARG A 84 21.59 -1.31 -6.08
CA ARG A 84 20.89 -0.46 -7.06
C ARG A 84 19.39 -0.66 -6.95
N LEU A 85 18.66 0.40 -7.26
CA LEU A 85 17.22 0.35 -7.50
C LEU A 85 16.96 -0.02 -8.95
N ILE A 86 16.13 -1.03 -9.18
CA ILE A 86 15.63 -1.39 -10.50
C ILE A 86 14.14 -1.16 -10.58
N ALA A 87 13.68 -0.69 -11.74
CA ALA A 87 12.26 -0.57 -12.00
C ALA A 87 11.62 -1.95 -11.82
N SER A 88 10.56 -1.98 -11.04
CA SER A 88 9.77 -3.18 -10.88
C SER A 88 9.00 -3.36 -12.17
N SER A 89 9.30 -4.42 -12.93
CA SER A 89 8.64 -4.73 -14.19
C SER A 89 7.11 -4.65 -14.00
N GLY A 90 6.47 -3.74 -14.75
CA GLY A 90 5.06 -3.37 -14.61
C GLY A 90 4.11 -4.51 -14.95
N GLY A 91 3.81 -5.33 -13.95
CA GLY A 91 2.72 -6.29 -13.95
C GLY A 91 2.24 -6.48 -12.51
N PRO A 92 1.01 -6.97 -12.31
CA PRO A 92 0.54 -7.34 -10.98
C PRO A 92 1.58 -8.26 -10.36
N GLN A 93 2.20 -7.79 -9.28
CA GLN A 93 3.08 -8.65 -8.51
C GLN A 93 2.25 -9.85 -8.07
N VAL A 94 2.85 -11.04 -8.04
CA VAL A 94 2.19 -12.20 -7.45
C VAL A 94 1.71 -11.79 -6.05
N ASP A 95 0.39 -11.74 -5.84
CA ASP A 95 -0.30 -11.27 -4.62
C ASP A 95 -0.29 -9.75 -4.30
N ALA A 96 0.03 -8.84 -5.24
CA ALA A 96 -0.24 -7.39 -5.07
C ALA A 96 -1.35 -6.90 -6.00
N ALA A 97 -2.17 -5.96 -5.50
CA ALA A 97 -3.13 -5.20 -6.30
C ALA A 97 -2.70 -3.74 -6.39
N ALA A 98 -3.31 -2.98 -7.31
CA ALA A 98 -2.97 -1.58 -7.52
C ALA A 98 -3.11 -0.70 -6.26
N VAL A 99 -4.10 -0.97 -5.39
CA VAL A 99 -4.32 -0.22 -4.15
C VAL A 99 -4.68 -1.16 -2.99
N HIS A 100 -4.01 -1.01 -1.84
CA HIS A 100 -4.35 -1.72 -0.60
C HIS A 100 -5.10 -0.81 0.38
N LEU A 101 -6.32 -1.20 0.75
CA LEU A 101 -7.22 -0.49 1.65
C LEU A 101 -7.30 -1.24 2.98
N VAL A 102 -7.18 -0.54 4.10
CA VAL A 102 -7.39 -1.10 5.44
C VAL A 102 -8.17 -0.10 6.28
N SER A 103 -9.12 -0.56 7.09
CA SER A 103 -9.77 0.32 8.07
C SER A 103 -9.01 0.40 9.38
N ARG A 104 -9.12 1.55 10.06
CA ARG A 104 -8.64 1.70 11.43
C ARG A 104 -9.28 0.67 12.37
N THR A 105 -10.57 0.39 12.18
CA THR A 105 -11.31 -0.62 12.94
C THR A 105 -10.67 -2.01 12.80
N ALA A 106 -10.21 -2.40 11.60
CA ALA A 106 -9.54 -3.69 11.40
C ALA A 106 -8.20 -3.76 12.13
N ILE A 107 -7.42 -2.67 12.15
CA ILE A 107 -6.17 -2.58 12.92
C ILE A 107 -6.45 -2.68 14.42
N ASP A 108 -7.44 -1.95 14.93
CA ASP A 108 -7.78 -1.97 16.35
C ASP A 108 -8.27 -3.35 16.82
N ARG A 109 -9.06 -4.06 16.01
CA ARG A 109 -9.47 -5.44 16.27
C ARG A 109 -8.27 -6.39 16.30
N ALA A 110 -7.38 -6.30 15.32
CA ALA A 110 -6.18 -7.13 15.26
C ALA A 110 -5.26 -6.89 16.47
N ALA A 111 -5.10 -5.63 16.90
CA ALA A 111 -4.34 -5.26 18.10
C ALA A 111 -4.98 -5.80 19.39
N ALA A 112 -6.30 -5.97 19.41
CA ALA A 112 -7.04 -6.62 20.50
C ALA A 112 -7.02 -8.16 20.43
N GLY A 113 -6.36 -8.75 19.44
CA GLY A 113 -6.23 -10.21 19.26
C GLY A 113 -7.29 -10.83 18.34
N ASP A 114 -8.22 -10.03 17.80
CA ASP A 114 -9.19 -10.48 16.79
C ASP A 114 -8.59 -10.31 15.39
N VAL A 115 -7.71 -11.24 15.03
CA VAL A 115 -7.01 -11.27 13.76
C VAL A 115 -7.72 -12.24 12.81
N PRO A 116 -8.17 -11.81 11.62
CA PRO A 116 -8.77 -12.72 10.65
C PRO A 116 -7.83 -13.87 10.28
N GLU A 117 -8.38 -15.05 10.03
CA GLU A 117 -7.59 -16.24 9.68
C GLU A 117 -6.61 -15.96 8.53
N GLY A 118 -5.35 -16.38 8.71
CA GLY A 118 -4.24 -16.18 7.77
C GLY A 118 -3.59 -14.79 7.80
N CYS A 119 -4.17 -13.81 8.48
CA CYS A 119 -3.61 -12.46 8.61
C CYS A 119 -2.59 -12.36 9.75
N SER A 120 -1.69 -11.38 9.64
CA SER A 120 -0.83 -10.95 10.75
C SER A 120 -1.48 -9.78 11.50
N ALA A 121 -1.16 -9.65 12.79
CA ALA A 121 -1.47 -8.46 13.60
C ALA A 121 -0.47 -7.30 13.38
N ASP A 122 0.58 -7.53 12.59
CA ASP A 122 1.56 -6.49 12.25
C ASP A 122 0.90 -5.30 11.55
N ASP A 123 1.47 -4.11 11.75
CA ASP A 123 1.00 -2.89 11.10
C ASP A 123 0.98 -3.05 9.57
N PRO A 124 -0.19 -2.95 8.92
CA PRO A 124 -0.33 -3.26 7.51
C PRO A 124 0.27 -2.15 6.66
N ARG A 125 1.01 -2.55 5.62
CA ARG A 125 1.53 -1.61 4.61
C ARG A 125 0.46 -1.21 3.59
N ALA A 126 -0.65 -0.70 4.10
CA ALA A 126 -1.77 -0.21 3.32
C ALA A 126 -1.42 1.10 2.63
N ASN A 127 -2.00 1.31 1.45
CA ASN A 127 -1.94 2.60 0.76
C ASN A 127 -2.91 3.60 1.37
N LEU A 128 -4.13 3.15 1.67
CA LEU A 128 -5.17 3.99 2.26
C LEU A 128 -5.61 3.38 3.59
N LEU A 129 -5.43 4.14 4.67
CA LEU A 129 -6.07 3.86 5.96
C LEU A 129 -7.42 4.58 5.97
N LEU A 130 -8.49 3.83 6.22
CA LEU A 130 -9.86 4.34 6.18
C LEU A 130 -10.44 4.47 7.59
N HIS A 131 -11.12 5.58 7.85
CA HIS A 131 -11.97 5.76 9.02
C HIS A 131 -13.41 5.46 8.62
N LEU A 132 -13.84 4.22 8.88
CA LEU A 132 -15.18 3.76 8.52
C LEU A 132 -16.21 4.16 9.57
N SER A 133 -17.42 4.48 9.11
CA SER A 133 -18.56 4.85 9.94
C SER A 133 -19.66 3.78 9.88
N GLY A 134 -20.59 3.78 10.84
CA GLY A 134 -21.79 2.94 10.77
C GLY A 134 -21.52 1.43 10.86
N GLY A 135 -20.43 1.01 11.49
CA GLY A 135 -20.08 -0.41 11.68
C GLY A 135 -19.66 -1.14 10.41
N GLN A 136 -19.32 -0.39 9.35
CA GLN A 136 -18.86 -0.96 8.08
C GLN A 136 -17.56 -1.75 8.25
N ASP A 137 -17.43 -2.80 7.44
CA ASP A 137 -16.24 -3.65 7.33
C ASP A 137 -15.81 -3.69 5.87
N GLU A 138 -14.59 -3.23 5.59
CA GLU A 138 -14.06 -3.16 4.22
C GLU A 138 -14.00 -4.54 3.54
N ARG A 139 -13.90 -5.63 4.31
CA ARG A 139 -13.84 -6.99 3.76
C ARG A 139 -15.16 -7.41 3.10
N SER A 140 -16.27 -6.80 3.50
CA SER A 140 -17.59 -7.00 2.86
C SER A 140 -17.70 -6.36 1.48
N TRP A 141 -16.73 -5.54 1.08
CA TRP A 141 -16.75 -4.82 -0.19
C TRP A 141 -16.18 -5.63 -1.36
N VAL A 142 -15.63 -6.82 -1.13
CA VAL A 142 -15.10 -7.66 -2.21
C VAL A 142 -16.19 -7.92 -3.27
N GLY A 143 -15.86 -7.64 -4.53
CA GLY A 143 -16.78 -7.68 -5.68
C GLY A 143 -17.55 -6.38 -5.91
N ARG A 144 -17.39 -5.36 -5.06
CA ARG A 144 -18.04 -4.05 -5.17
C ARG A 144 -17.05 -2.98 -5.62
N ARG A 145 -17.60 -1.81 -5.95
CA ARG A 145 -16.82 -0.62 -6.31
C ARG A 145 -16.87 0.42 -5.21
N VAL A 146 -15.75 1.10 -5.00
CA VAL A 146 -15.66 2.28 -4.13
C VAL A 146 -15.18 3.48 -4.93
N ARG A 147 -15.68 4.66 -4.58
CA ARG A 147 -15.13 5.95 -5.00
C ARG A 147 -14.48 6.63 -3.81
N ILE A 148 -13.26 7.08 -3.99
CA ILE A 148 -12.48 7.80 -2.98
C ILE A 148 -11.87 9.01 -3.67
N GLY A 149 -12.19 10.22 -3.20
CA GLY A 149 -11.85 11.45 -3.92
C GLY A 149 -12.44 11.41 -5.34
N THR A 150 -11.59 11.55 -6.35
CA THR A 150 -12.00 11.42 -7.76
C THR A 150 -11.66 10.06 -8.38
N ALA A 151 -11.02 9.15 -7.64
CA ALA A 151 -10.68 7.81 -8.13
C ALA A 151 -11.81 6.81 -7.89
N GLU A 152 -12.03 5.90 -8.84
CA GLU A 152 -12.89 4.72 -8.67
C GLU A 152 -12.06 3.45 -8.65
N LEU A 153 -12.32 2.58 -7.67
CA LEU A 153 -11.59 1.34 -7.45
C LEU A 153 -12.57 0.17 -7.38
N ASP A 154 -12.24 -0.93 -8.06
CA ASP A 154 -12.96 -2.20 -7.94
C ASP A 154 -12.26 -3.05 -6.86
N VAL A 155 -12.98 -3.39 -5.78
CA VAL A 155 -12.43 -4.18 -4.67
C VAL A 155 -12.47 -5.66 -5.06
N VAL A 156 -11.31 -6.29 -5.23
CA VAL A 156 -11.21 -7.58 -5.92
C VAL A 156 -10.99 -8.78 -5.00
N ARG A 157 -10.27 -8.62 -3.88
CA ARG A 157 -9.94 -9.74 -2.97
C ARG A 157 -9.44 -9.26 -1.61
N THR A 158 -9.36 -10.17 -0.64
CA THR A 158 -8.61 -9.97 0.60
C THR A 158 -7.14 -10.40 0.44
N PRO A 159 -6.18 -9.78 1.16
CA PRO A 159 -4.80 -10.25 1.20
C PRO A 159 -4.67 -11.60 1.94
N LYS A 160 -3.67 -12.40 1.57
CA LYS A 160 -3.39 -13.70 2.24
C LYS A 160 -2.72 -13.56 3.60
N HIS A 161 -1.97 -12.49 3.82
CA HIS A 161 -1.09 -12.29 5.00
C HIS A 161 -1.17 -10.88 5.58
N CYS A 162 -2.26 -10.15 5.31
CA CYS A 162 -2.43 -8.77 5.74
C CYS A 162 -3.90 -8.43 5.92
N LEU A 163 -4.19 -7.39 6.70
CA LEU A 163 -5.55 -6.90 6.96
C LEU A 163 -6.16 -6.21 5.71
N GLY A 164 -7.46 -5.95 5.76
CA GLY A 164 -8.21 -5.17 4.76
C GLY A 164 -8.44 -5.87 3.42
N VAL A 165 -8.44 -5.08 2.34
CA VAL A 165 -8.80 -5.50 0.98
C VAL A 165 -7.89 -4.90 -0.09
N TYR A 166 -7.77 -5.62 -1.19
CA TYR A 166 -7.07 -5.22 -2.39
C TYR A 166 -8.05 -4.74 -3.45
N ALA A 167 -7.74 -3.61 -4.07
CA ALA A 167 -8.53 -3.00 -5.12
C ALA A 167 -7.70 -2.71 -6.36
N GLU A 168 -8.34 -2.81 -7.52
CA GLU A 168 -7.77 -2.43 -8.81
C GLU A 168 -8.34 -1.07 -9.23
N VAL A 169 -7.53 -0.29 -9.96
CA VAL A 169 -7.95 1.04 -10.41
C VAL A 169 -8.88 0.89 -11.60
N ARG A 170 -10.10 1.42 -11.46
CA ARG A 170 -11.07 1.49 -12.54
C ARG A 170 -11.03 2.83 -13.25
N THR A 171 -10.88 3.90 -12.48
CA THR A 171 -10.77 5.27 -13.00
C THR A 171 -9.69 6.00 -12.21
N PRO A 172 -8.59 6.42 -12.87
CA PRO A 172 -7.57 7.26 -12.27
C PRO A 172 -8.14 8.54 -11.68
N GLY A 173 -7.46 9.08 -10.66
CA GLY A 173 -7.93 10.27 -9.97
C GLY A 173 -6.99 10.75 -8.88
N LEU A 174 -7.48 11.65 -8.04
CA LEU A 174 -6.81 12.18 -6.88
C LEU A 174 -7.53 11.69 -5.62
N VAL A 175 -6.72 11.35 -4.62
CA VAL A 175 -7.19 11.02 -3.28
C VAL A 175 -6.45 11.92 -2.30
N ALA A 176 -7.17 12.53 -1.37
CA ALA A 176 -6.66 13.34 -0.29
C ALA A 176 -7.13 12.81 1.08
N GLU A 177 -6.38 13.13 2.13
CA GLU A 177 -6.83 12.90 3.49
C GLU A 177 -8.17 13.63 3.75
N GLY A 178 -9.10 12.97 4.41
CA GLY A 178 -10.45 13.47 4.64
C GLY A 178 -11.44 13.25 3.48
N ASP A 179 -10.99 12.76 2.32
CA ASP A 179 -11.91 12.45 1.22
C ASP A 179 -12.95 11.41 1.65
N PRO A 180 -14.23 11.58 1.28
CA PRO A 180 -15.26 10.61 1.57
C PRO A 180 -15.01 9.30 0.82
N VAL A 181 -15.28 8.18 1.49
CA VAL A 181 -15.32 6.86 0.89
C VAL A 181 -16.77 6.54 0.57
N LEU A 182 -17.08 6.43 -0.72
CA LEU A 182 -18.41 6.11 -1.21
C LEU A 182 -18.43 4.67 -1.72
N LEU A 183 -19.30 3.84 -1.15
CA LEU A 183 -19.55 2.51 -1.65
C LEU A 183 -20.60 2.61 -2.75
N LEU A 184 -20.27 2.10 -3.94
CA LEU A 184 -21.13 2.14 -5.10
C LEU A 184 -21.87 0.80 -5.21
N ASP A 185 -23.15 0.88 -5.59
CA ASP A 185 -23.99 -0.28 -5.90
C ASP A 185 -23.59 -0.96 -7.22
#